data_AF-A0A7W7MM22-F1
#
_entry.id   AF-A0A7W7MM22-F1
#
_cell.length_a   1.000
_cell.length_b   1.000
_cell.length_c   1.000
_cell.angle_alpha   90.00
_cell.angle_beta   90.00
_cell.angle_gamma   90.00
#
_symmetry.space_group_name_H-M   'P 1'
#
loop_
_entity.id
_entity.type
_entity.pdbx_description
1 polymer ?
#
loop_
_entity_poly.entity_id
_entity_poly.type
_entity_poly.pdbx_seq_one_letter_code
_entity_poly.pdbx_strand_id
1 'polypeptide(L)'
;MTLRAALDALHRDAASWEQVASVTRQAADEASRLNLGAGELSWASLPTGLLDTYTELQMKVVALLEEASEVYSGLSAKLDKVAYEYETNDERAARRLEGAWEVRE
;
A
#
# COMPACT_ATOMS: atom_id res chain seq x y z
N MET A 1 21.43 10.88 14.59
CA MET A 1 20.65 9.68 14.21
C MET A 1 21.61 8.63 13.68
N THR A 2 21.45 7.37 14.05
CA THR A 2 22.28 6.25 13.55
C THR A 2 21.63 5.64 12.31
N LEU A 3 22.41 4.96 11.46
CA LEU A 3 21.89 4.24 10.28
C LEU A 3 20.82 3.22 10.68
N ARG A 4 21.04 2.49 11.78
CA ARG A 4 20.07 1.57 12.39
C ARG A 4 18.72 2.25 12.66
N ALA A 5 18.73 3.44 13.27
CA ALA A 5 17.49 4.17 13.57
C ALA A 5 16.76 4.62 12.29
N ALA A 6 17.50 4.94 11.22
CA ALA A 6 16.92 5.27 9.93
C ALA A 6 16.30 4.05 9.23
N LEU A 7 16.94 2.88 9.30
CA LEU A 7 16.41 1.62 8.79
C LEU A 7 15.14 1.18 9.53
N ASP A 8 15.17 1.24 10.86
CA ASP A 8 14.00 0.94 11.69
C ASP A 8 12.82 1.88 11.35
N ALA A 9 13.10 3.16 11.04
CA ALA A 9 12.08 4.11 10.62
C ALA A 9 11.51 3.75 9.23
N LEU A 10 12.35 3.38 8.26
CA LEU A 10 11.90 2.97 6.92
C LEU A 10 10.98 1.74 6.99
N HIS A 11 11.32 0.73 7.79
CA HIS A 11 10.48 -0.46 7.96
C HIS A 11 9.16 -0.15 8.66
N ARG A 12 9.16 0.74 9.66
CA ARG A 12 7.92 1.18 10.31
C ARG A 12 7.02 1.94 9.35
N ASP A 13 7.59 2.82 8.54
CA ASP A 13 6.84 3.57 7.54
C ASP A 13 6.28 2.62 6.47
N ALA A 14 7.09 1.66 5.98
CA ALA A 14 6.63 0.62 5.05
C ALA A 14 5.44 -0.17 5.62
N ALA A 15 5.56 -0.65 6.86
CA ALA A 15 4.48 -1.36 7.55
C ALA A 15 3.23 -0.50 7.72
N SER A 16 3.38 0.80 7.98
CA SER A 16 2.25 1.73 8.05
C SER A 16 1.54 1.86 6.71
N TRP A 17 2.28 2.00 5.61
CA TRP A 17 1.69 2.07 4.27
C TRP A 17 0.99 0.77 3.87
N GLU A 18 1.54 -0.38 4.23
CA GLU A 18 0.88 -1.68 4.01
C GLU A 18 -0.42 -1.80 4.81
N GLN A 19 -0.44 -1.30 6.05
CA GLN A 19 -1.67 -1.28 6.85
C GLN A 19 -2.74 -0.40 6.20
N VAL A 20 -2.37 0.79 5.69
CA VAL A 20 -3.29 1.66 4.96
C VAL A 20 -3.79 0.99 3.68
N ALA A 21 -2.91 0.33 2.93
CA ALA A 21 -3.28 -0.44 1.75
C ALA A 21 -4.30 -1.54 2.07
N SER A 22 -4.06 -2.29 3.15
CA SER A 22 -4.95 -3.37 3.60
C SER A 22 -6.35 -2.85 3.97
N VAL A 23 -6.43 -1.77 4.75
CA VAL A 23 -7.72 -1.15 5.11
C VAL A 23 -8.44 -0.60 3.88
N THR A 24 -7.70 -0.02 2.94
CA THR A 24 -8.27 0.52 1.70
C THR A 24 -8.82 -0.61 0.82
N ARG A 25 -8.12 -1.75 0.73
CA ARG A 25 -8.59 -2.94 0.01
C ARG A 25 -9.86 -3.52 0.65
N GLN A 26 -9.90 -3.58 1.98
CA GLN A 26 -11.12 -3.97 2.70
C GLN A 26 -12.29 -3.02 2.40
N ALA A 27 -12.03 -1.71 2.33
CA ALA A 27 -13.06 -0.74 1.96
C ALA A 27 -13.58 -0.96 0.53
N ALA A 28 -12.70 -1.34 -0.42
CA ALA A 28 -13.10 -1.71 -1.78
C ALA A 28 -14.01 -2.95 -1.78
N ASP A 29 -13.62 -3.99 -1.04
CA ASP A 29 -14.39 -5.23 -0.89
C ASP A 29 -15.77 -5.00 -0.26
N GLU A 30 -15.87 -4.12 0.74
CA GLU A 30 -17.16 -3.77 1.33
C GLU A 30 -17.99 -2.90 0.39
N ALA A 31 -17.38 -1.95 -0.33
CA ALA A 31 -18.05 -1.11 -1.32
C ALA A 31 -18.61 -1.94 -2.48
N SER A 32 -17.90 -2.98 -2.93
CA SER A 32 -18.35 -3.87 -4.01
C SER A 32 -19.54 -4.74 -3.60
N ARG A 33 -19.76 -4.94 -2.30
CA ARG A 33 -20.90 -5.69 -1.75
C ARG A 33 -22.14 -4.83 -1.54
N LEU A 34 -22.00 -3.50 -1.52
CA LEU A 34 -23.16 -2.60 -1.46
C LEU A 34 -23.98 -2.79 -2.73
N ASN A 35 -25.24 -3.21 -2.60
CA ASN A 35 -26.11 -3.34 -3.75
C ASN A 35 -27.44 -2.71 -3.41
N LEU A 36 -27.83 -1.71 -4.20
CA LEU A 36 -29.15 -1.08 -4.12
C LEU A 36 -29.88 -1.39 -5.42
N GLY A 37 -30.98 -2.13 -5.32
CA GLY A 37 -31.86 -2.41 -6.44
C GLY A 37 -32.97 -1.37 -6.57
N ALA A 38 -33.87 -1.63 -7.54
CA ALA A 38 -35.02 -0.75 -7.79
C ALA A 38 -35.99 -0.66 -6.59
N GLY A 39 -36.00 -1.66 -5.71
CA GLY A 39 -36.80 -1.64 -4.49
C GLY A 39 -36.27 -0.65 -3.45
N GLU A 40 -34.95 -0.61 -3.30
CA GLU A 40 -34.24 0.25 -2.34
C GLU A 40 -34.14 1.70 -2.83
N LEU A 41 -34.00 1.92 -4.14
CA LEU A 41 -33.86 3.26 -4.75
C LEU A 41 -35.19 3.90 -5.18
N SER A 42 -36.33 3.27 -4.87
CA SER A 42 -37.67 3.60 -5.39
C SER A 42 -37.94 3.08 -6.81
N TRP A 43 -39.22 2.81 -7.11
CA TRP A 43 -39.74 2.40 -8.41
C TRP A 43 -39.36 3.36 -9.55
N ALA A 44 -39.15 4.64 -9.23
CA ALA A 44 -38.77 5.67 -10.20
C ALA A 44 -37.28 5.57 -10.61
N SER A 45 -36.46 4.76 -9.94
CA SER A 45 -35.02 4.66 -10.20
C SER A 45 -34.67 4.10 -11.58
N LEU A 46 -35.49 3.21 -12.12
CA LEU A 46 -35.34 2.64 -13.47
C LEU A 46 -35.61 3.67 -14.57
N PRO A 47 -36.80 4.32 -14.63
CA PRO A 47 -37.08 5.29 -15.70
C PRO A 47 -36.25 6.58 -15.60
N THR A 48 -35.68 6.89 -14.44
CA THR A 48 -34.82 8.06 -14.25
C THR A 48 -33.34 7.78 -14.51
N GLY A 49 -32.92 6.51 -14.65
CA GLY A 49 -31.51 6.12 -14.77
C GLY A 49 -30.72 6.22 -13.45
N LEU A 50 -31.40 6.40 -12.32
CA LEU A 50 -30.76 6.48 -11.00
C LEU A 50 -30.08 5.16 -10.63
N LEU A 51 -30.68 4.02 -10.99
CA LEU A 51 -30.07 2.71 -10.76
C LEU A 51 -28.73 2.57 -11.50
N ASP A 52 -28.70 2.94 -12.79
CA ASP A 52 -27.48 2.90 -13.60
C ASP A 52 -26.42 3.85 -13.03
N THR A 53 -26.82 5.06 -12.65
CA THR A 53 -25.93 6.05 -12.02
C THR A 53 -25.33 5.53 -10.71
N TYR A 54 -26.14 4.86 -9.89
CA TYR A 54 -25.68 4.22 -8.66
C TYR A 54 -24.63 3.15 -8.96
N THR A 55 -24.91 2.25 -9.91
CA THR A 55 -23.98 1.18 -10.30
C THR A 55 -22.67 1.76 -10.85
N GLU A 56 -22.72 2.79 -11.69
CA GLU A 56 -21.52 3.47 -12.20
C GLU A 56 -20.69 4.10 -11.08
N LEU A 57 -21.33 4.80 -10.13
CA LEU A 57 -20.65 5.40 -8.99
C LEU A 57 -20.02 4.33 -8.08
N GLN A 58 -20.73 3.24 -7.81
CA GLN A 58 -20.20 2.13 -7.03
C GLN A 58 -18.95 1.54 -7.69
N MET A 59 -19.02 1.21 -8.99
CA MET A 59 -17.87 0.68 -9.72
C MET A 59 -16.68 1.64 -9.68
N LYS A 60 -16.93 2.94 -9.83
CA LYS A 60 -15.88 3.96 -9.77
C LYS A 60 -15.25 4.08 -8.39
N VAL A 61 -16.04 3.99 -7.31
CA VAL A 61 -15.52 3.99 -5.94
C VAL A 61 -14.65 2.76 -5.70
N VAL A 62 -15.09 1.57 -6.11
CA VAL A 62 -14.32 0.33 -6.00
C VAL A 62 -12.98 0.47 -6.74
N ALA A 63 -13.01 0.89 -8.01
CA ALA A 63 -11.81 1.07 -8.81
C ALA A 63 -10.80 2.05 -8.17
N LEU A 64 -11.27 3.20 -7.68
CA LEU A 64 -10.40 4.19 -7.02
C LEU A 64 -9.78 3.65 -5.72
N LEU A 65 -10.51 2.84 -4.96
CA LEU A 65 -10.00 2.22 -3.74
C LEU A 65 -8.97 1.12 -4.05
N GLU A 66 -9.20 0.32 -5.10
CA GLU A 66 -8.23 -0.67 -5.59
C GLU A 66 -6.93 0.01 -6.06
N GLU A 67 -7.04 1.04 -6.91
CA GLU A 67 -5.89 1.83 -7.39
C GLU A 67 -5.11 2.46 -6.23
N ALA A 68 -5.80 3.06 -5.26
CA ALA A 68 -5.16 3.63 -4.07
C ALA A 68 -4.41 2.55 -3.25
N SER A 69 -5.01 1.36 -3.10
CA SER A 69 -4.39 0.23 -2.40
C SER A 69 -3.11 -0.24 -3.08
N GLU A 70 -3.09 -0.29 -4.41
CA GLU A 70 -1.89 -0.62 -5.19
C GLU A 70 -0.79 0.44 -5.01
N VAL A 71 -1.15 1.73 -5.02
CA VAL A 71 -0.22 2.83 -4.79
C VAL A 71 0.43 2.72 -3.41
N TYR A 72 -0.36 2.48 -2.36
CA TYR A 72 0.15 2.35 -0.99
C TYR A 72 1.02 1.10 -0.81
N SER A 73 0.60 -0.04 -1.35
CA SER A 73 1.41 -1.28 -1.32
C SER A 73 2.73 -1.08 -2.07
N GLY A 74 2.69 -0.39 -3.22
CA GLY A 74 3.88 -0.06 -4.00
C GLY A 74 4.82 0.90 -3.28
N LEU A 75 4.31 1.82 -2.46
CA LEU A 75 5.13 2.70 -1.62
C LEU A 75 5.80 1.91 -0.49
N SER A 76 5.06 1.04 0.19
CA SER A 76 5.59 0.12 1.20
C SER A 76 6.76 -0.70 0.64
N ALA A 77 6.55 -1.37 -0.50
CA ALA A 77 7.59 -2.18 -1.14
C ALA A 77 8.84 -1.37 -1.54
N LYS A 78 8.67 -0.11 -1.95
CA LYS A 78 9.81 0.78 -2.26
C LYS A 78 10.60 1.14 -1.00
N LEU A 79 9.94 1.41 0.12
CA LEU A 79 10.60 1.73 1.38
C LEU A 79 11.39 0.54 1.92
N ASP A 80 10.81 -0.66 1.88
CA ASP A 80 11.51 -1.90 2.26
C ASP A 80 12.71 -2.18 1.35
N LYS A 81 12.56 -1.96 0.04
CA LYS A 81 13.68 -2.09 -0.90
C LYS A 81 14.81 -1.12 -0.58
N VAL A 82 14.50 0.14 -0.28
CA VAL A 82 15.50 1.15 0.10
C VAL A 82 16.20 0.74 1.40
N ALA A 83 15.47 0.28 2.41
CA ALA A 83 16.06 -0.21 3.66
C ALA A 83 17.04 -1.36 3.40
N TYR A 84 16.62 -2.37 2.62
CA TYR A 84 17.45 -3.51 2.26
C TYR A 84 18.73 -3.10 1.49
N GLU A 85 18.63 -2.14 0.57
CA GLU A 85 19.79 -1.64 -0.16
C GLU A 85 20.83 -0.97 0.76
N TYR A 86 20.37 -0.23 1.77
CA TYR A 86 21.24 0.38 2.78
C TYR A 86 21.91 -0.66 3.68
N GLU A 87 21.16 -1.65 4.19
CA GLU A 87 21.71 -2.76 4.99
C GLU A 87 22.79 -3.52 4.22
N THR A 88 22.49 -3.90 2.99
CA THR A 88 23.43 -4.65 2.15
C THR A 88 24.69 -3.83 1.82
N ASN A 89 24.57 -2.50 1.74
CA ASN A 89 25.73 -1.64 1.52
C ASN A 89 26.59 -1.53 2.79
N ASP A 90 25.97 -1.41 3.96
CA ASP A 90 26.68 -1.34 5.24
C ASP A 90 27.42 -2.66 5.55
N GLU A 91 26.78 -3.81 5.33
CA GLU A 91 27.44 -5.12 5.44
C GLU A 91 28.62 -5.28 4.46
N ARG A 92 28.51 -4.71 3.26
CA ARG A 92 29.60 -4.72 2.28
C ARG A 92 30.76 -3.81 2.72
N ALA A 93 30.46 -2.66 3.32
CA ALA A 93 31.45 -1.76 3.89
C ALA A 93 32.16 -2.41 5.09
N ALA A 94 31.42 -3.04 6.00
CA ALA A 94 31.95 -3.76 7.15
C ALA A 94 32.92 -4.88 6.74
N ARG A 95 32.52 -5.74 5.79
CA ARG A 95 33.38 -6.82 5.26
C ARG A 95 34.68 -6.32 4.61
N ARG A 96 34.62 -5.18 3.91
CA ARG A 96 35.82 -4.57 3.32
C ARG A 96 36.78 -4.03 4.38
N LEU A 97 36.26 -3.52 5.49
CA LEU A 97 37.07 -3.04 6.60
C LEU A 97 37.69 -4.20 7.38
N GLU A 98 36.96 -5.28 7.67
CA GLU A 98 37.53 -6.48 8.30
C GLU A 98 38.71 -7.04 7.48
N GLY A 99 38.55 -7.18 6.16
CA GLY A 99 39.64 -7.63 5.28
C GLY A 99 40.81 -6.64 5.15
N ALA A 100 40.62 -5.35 5.47
CA ALA A 100 41.69 -4.34 5.50
C ALA A 100 42.46 -4.33 6.82
N TRP A 101 41.85 -4.81 7.91
CA TRP A 101 42.45 -4.85 9.24
C TRP A 101 43.17 -6.17 9.57
N GLU A 102 42.99 -7.24 8.79
CA GLU A 102 43.68 -8.53 8.98
C GLU A 102 45.12 -8.60 8.43
N VAL A 103 45.71 -7.51 7.93
CA VAL A 103 47.11 -7.51 7.46
C VAL A 103 48.05 -6.92 8.52
N ARG A 104 48.48 -7.76 9.47
CA ARG A 104 49.87 -7.86 10.00
C ARG A 104 49.95 -8.81 11.21
N GLU A 105 50.41 -10.03 10.97
CA GLU A 105 51.45 -10.71 11.77
C GLU A 105 52.41 -11.45 10.81
#